data_AF-A0A920ME20-F1
#
_entry.id   AF-A0A920ME20-F1
#
_cell.length_a   1.000
_cell.length_b   1.000
_cell.length_c   1.000
_cell.angle_alpha   90.00
_cell.angle_beta   90.00
_cell.angle_gamma   90.00
#
_symmetry.space_group_name_H-M   'P 1'
#
loop_
_entity.id
_entity.type
_entity.pdbx_description
1 polymer ?
#
loop_
_entity_poly.entity_id
_entity_poly.type
_entity_poly.pdbx_seq_one_letter_code
_entity_poly.pdbx_strand_id
1 'polypeptide(L)'
;MERKGDSVQKVARDQIELTIAKGMFDEIKSSVEVFEPVIAPTPLDQPIGKITMKLEDKIIAESNLYPAEEVNEDGLWGWLYDSALLLFE
;
A
#
# COMPACT_ATOMS: atom_id res chain seq x y z
N MET A 1 10.26 -17.99 6.64
CA MET A 1 10.71 -17.85 5.24
C MET A 1 9.53 -17.25 4.50
N GLU A 2 9.42 -15.93 4.55
CA GLU A 2 8.28 -15.16 4.01
C GLU A 2 8.49 -15.05 2.49
N ARG A 3 7.54 -15.54 1.69
CA ARG A 3 7.68 -15.53 0.23
C ARG A 3 7.48 -14.10 -0.27
N LYS A 4 8.44 -13.60 -1.05
CA LYS A 4 8.33 -12.36 -1.83
C LYS A 4 7.10 -12.51 -2.75
N GLY A 5 5.94 -12.00 -2.34
CA GLY A 5 4.68 -12.13 -3.08
C GLY A 5 3.42 -12.17 -2.19
N ASP A 6 3.54 -12.61 -0.93
CA ASP A 6 2.38 -12.73 -0.03
C ASP A 6 2.04 -11.42 0.72
N SER A 7 2.90 -10.40 0.65
CA SER A 7 2.72 -9.11 1.33
C SER A 7 3.10 -7.92 0.45
N VAL A 8 2.26 -6.88 0.47
CA VAL A 8 2.49 -5.61 -0.24
C VAL A 8 2.73 -4.50 0.77
N GLN A 9 3.92 -3.87 0.71
CA GLN A 9 4.22 -2.70 1.53
C GLN A 9 3.45 -1.47 1.03
N LYS A 10 2.94 -0.68 1.97
CA LYS A 10 2.11 0.50 1.72
C LYS A 10 2.82 1.76 2.20
N VAL A 11 2.79 2.81 1.39
CA VAL A 11 3.47 4.08 1.65
C VAL A 11 2.55 5.24 1.29
N ALA A 12 2.49 6.25 2.16
CA ALA A 12 1.90 7.54 1.84
C ALA A 12 2.90 8.35 1.00
N ARG A 13 2.44 8.95 -0.10
CA ARG A 13 3.30 9.79 -0.96
C ARG A 13 3.36 11.23 -0.50
N ASP A 14 2.31 11.67 0.18
CA ASP A 14 2.18 13.05 0.62
C ASP A 14 2.76 13.22 2.03
N GLN A 15 3.58 14.25 2.20
CA GLN A 15 4.01 14.70 3.52
C GLN A 15 2.84 15.40 4.21
N ILE A 16 2.41 14.88 5.36
CA ILE A 16 1.37 15.49 6.18
C ILE A 16 2.03 16.34 7.27
N GLU A 17 1.83 17.66 7.21
CA GLU A 17 2.21 18.59 8.26
C GLU A 17 0.97 19.19 8.91
N LEU A 18 0.87 19.08 10.24
CA LEU A 18 -0.30 19.53 11.00
C LEU A 18 0.12 20.48 12.12
N THR A 19 -0.56 21.62 12.22
CA THR A 19 -0.44 22.51 13.38
C THR A 19 -1.54 22.18 14.37
N ILE A 20 -1.15 21.72 15.56
CA ILE A 20 -2.06 21.33 16.64
C ILE A 20 -1.73 22.12 17.91
N ALA A 21 -2.69 22.20 18.82
CA ALA A 21 -2.44 22.79 20.13
C ALA A 21 -1.42 21.94 20.91
N LYS A 22 -0.58 22.62 21.70
CA LYS A 22 0.44 21.95 22.51
C LYS A 22 -0.21 20.94 23.47
N GLY A 23 0.32 19.72 23.51
CA GLY A 23 -0.16 18.64 24.37
C GLY A 23 -1.14 17.67 23.70
N MET A 24 -1.69 18.03 22.53
CA MET A 24 -2.70 17.22 21.84
C MET A 24 -2.11 16.10 20.95
N PHE A 25 -0.78 15.96 20.88
CA PHE A 25 -0.14 14.98 20.00
C PHE A 25 -0.52 13.54 20.38
N ASP A 26 -0.52 13.26 21.68
CA ASP A 26 -0.82 11.92 22.21
C ASP A 26 -2.30 11.53 22.07
N GLU A 27 -3.16 12.50 21.73
CA GLU A 27 -4.59 12.31 21.53
C GLU A 27 -4.95 11.96 20.07
N ILE A 28 -3.98 12.05 19.15
CA ILE A 28 -4.18 11.72 17.75
C ILE A 28 -4.31 10.21 17.58
N LYS A 29 -5.44 9.78 17.04
CA LYS A 29 -5.71 8.40 16.65
C LYS A 29 -5.50 8.23 15.16
N SER A 30 -4.61 7.31 14.79
CA SER A 30 -4.37 6.94 13.39
C SER A 30 -5.06 5.61 13.08
N SER A 31 -5.76 5.55 11.95
CA SER A 31 -6.42 4.34 11.45
C SER A 31 -6.03 4.11 10.00
N VAL A 32 -5.74 2.86 9.66
CA VAL A 32 -5.42 2.43 8.30
C VAL A 32 -6.57 1.56 7.80
N GLU A 33 -7.18 1.98 6.69
CA GLU A 33 -8.13 1.19 5.94
C GLU A 33 -7.43 0.59 4.72
N VAL A 34 -7.67 -0.69 4.45
CA VAL A 34 -7.12 -1.41 3.30
C VAL A 34 -8.26 -1.70 2.34
N PHE A 35 -8.06 -1.41 1.06
CA PHE A 35 -9.05 -1.72 0.04
C PHE A 35 -8.90 -3.18 -0.37
N GLU A 36 -9.60 -4.06 0.33
CA GLU A 36 -9.60 -5.49 0.05
C GLU A 36 -10.59 -5.84 -1.08
N PRO A 37 -10.27 -6.84 -1.93
CA PRO A 37 -8.99 -7.56 -2.01
C PRO A 37 -7.94 -6.75 -2.80
N VAL A 38 -6.67 -6.82 -2.37
CA VAL A 38 -5.54 -6.28 -3.16
C VAL A 38 -5.15 -7.32 -4.20
N ILE A 39 -5.53 -7.09 -5.46
CA ILE A 39 -5.30 -8.01 -6.58
C ILE A 39 -4.17 -7.46 -7.46
N ALA A 40 -3.21 -8.31 -7.82
CA ALA A 40 -2.15 -7.98 -8.78
C ALA A 40 -2.69 -7.91 -10.23
N PRO A 41 -2.07 -7.15 -11.14
CA PRO A 41 -0.94 -6.26 -10.92
C PRO A 41 -1.33 -5.06 -10.05
N THR A 42 -0.40 -4.62 -9.20
CA THR A 42 -0.62 -3.47 -8.31
C THR A 42 0.32 -2.32 -8.70
N PRO A 43 -0.11 -1.41 -9.59
CA PRO A 43 0.68 -0.27 -10.03
C PRO A 43 1.01 0.68 -8.89
N LEU A 44 2.15 1.36 -8.98
CA LEU A 44 2.58 2.32 -7.95
C LEU A 44 1.58 3.48 -7.76
N ASP A 45 0.82 3.86 -8.79
CA ASP A 45 -0.16 4.94 -8.76
C ASP A 45 -1.57 4.50 -8.35
N GLN A 46 -1.78 3.21 -8.09
CA GLN A 46 -3.05 2.69 -7.58
C GLN A 46 -3.10 2.81 -6.05
N PRO A 47 -4.05 3.54 -5.46
CA PRO A 47 -4.23 3.54 -4.01
C PRO A 47 -4.78 2.18 -3.56
N ILE A 48 -4.12 1.56 -2.58
CA ILE A 48 -4.49 0.26 -1.99
C ILE A 48 -4.96 0.37 -0.53
N GLY A 49 -5.08 1.60 -0.04
CA GLY A 49 -5.65 1.90 1.25
C GLY A 49 -5.67 3.39 1.53
N LYS A 50 -6.10 3.74 2.74
CA LYS A 50 -6.16 5.11 3.22
C LYS A 50 -5.71 5.16 4.67
N ILE A 51 -4.86 6.12 5.00
CA ILE A 51 -4.59 6.49 6.39
C ILE A 51 -5.48 7.67 6.77
N THR A 52 -6.13 7.56 7.92
CA THR A 52 -6.98 8.60 8.50
C THR A 52 -6.46 8.92 9.89
N MET A 53 -6.16 10.20 10.14
CA MET A 53 -5.79 10.70 11.46
C MET A 53 -6.95 11.49 12.03
N LYS A 54 -7.32 11.19 13.27
CA LYS A 54 -8.40 11.86 14.00
C LYS A 54 -7.86 12.43 15.31
N LEU A 55 -8.30 13.62 15.65
CA LEU A 55 -8.18 14.16 17.00
C LEU A 55 -9.60 14.19 17.57
N GLU A 56 -9.80 13.52 18.71
CA GLU A 56 -11.13 13.23 19.24
C GLU A 56 -11.98 12.48 18.19
N ASP A 57 -13.02 13.12 17.64
CA ASP A 57 -13.89 12.58 16.58
C ASP A 57 -13.75 13.34 15.24
N LYS A 58 -12.85 14.32 15.17
CA LYS A 58 -12.63 15.11 13.96
C LYS A 58 -11.48 14.54 13.14
N ILE A 59 -11.72 14.33 11.85
CA ILE A 59 -10.68 14.00 10.88
C ILE A 59 -9.79 15.24 10.68
N ILE A 60 -8.49 15.09 10.99
CA ILE A 60 -7.50 16.17 10.90
C ILE A 60 -6.57 16.00 9.69
N ALA A 61 -6.40 14.77 9.21
CA ALA A 61 -5.68 14.48 7.98
C ALA A 61 -6.13 13.14 7.38
N GLU A 62 -6.06 13.04 6.07
CA GLU A 62 -6.20 11.80 5.32
C GLU A 62 -5.16 11.76 4.20
N SER A 63 -4.64 10.58 3.90
CA SER A 63 -3.82 10.36 2.70
C SER A 63 -4.03 8.96 2.15
N ASN A 64 -3.96 8.87 0.84
CA ASN A 64 -4.00 7.58 0.14
C ASN A 64 -2.68 6.84 0.34
N LEU A 65 -2.78 5.53 0.54
CA LEU A 65 -1.64 4.64 0.65
C LEU A 65 -1.45 3.92 -0.68
N TYR A 66 -0.23 3.98 -1.20
CA TYR A 66 0.18 3.39 -2.47
C TYR A 66 1.13 2.22 -2.21
N PRO A 67 1.28 1.28 -3.16
CA PRO A 67 2.30 0.25 -3.09
C PRO A 67 3.70 0.89 -3.06
N ALA A 68 4.58 0.34 -2.23
CA ALA A 68 5.98 0.76 -2.19
C ALA A 68 6.75 0.31 -3.45
N GLU A 69 6.36 -0.83 -3.99
CA GLU A 69 6.95 -1.45 -5.17
C GLU A 69 5.82 -1.95 -6.08
N GLU A 70 6.08 -1.98 -7.38
CA GLU A 70 5.16 -2.56 -8.35
C GLU A 70 5.12 -4.07 -8.15
N VAL A 71 3.96 -4.59 -7.74
CA VAL A 71 3.75 -6.03 -7.61
C VAL A 71 3.17 -6.52 -8.92
N ASN A 72 4.07 -6.98 -9.79
CA ASN A 72 3.69 -7.68 -11.01
C ASN A 72 3.16 -9.07 -10.65
N GLU A 73 2.12 -9.50 -11.34
CA GLU A 73 1.59 -10.85 -11.18
C GLU A 73 2.70 -11.85 -11.54
N ASP A 74 2.99 -12.79 -10.62
CA ASP A 74 3.97 -13.88 -10.81
C ASP A 74 3.66 -14.71 -12.08
N GLY A 75 2.41 -14.61 -12.56
CA GLY A 75 1.91 -15.24 -13.78
C GLY A 75 2.57 -14.77 -15.07
N LEU A 76 2.99 -13.50 -15.23
CA LEU A 76 3.56 -13.04 -16.50
C LEU A 76 5.01 -13.51 -16.72
N TRP A 77 5.84 -13.53 -15.67
CA TRP A 77 7.21 -14.07 -15.76
C TRP A 77 7.23 -15.60 -15.67
N GLY A 78 6.35 -16.20 -14.87
CA GLY A 78 6.17 -17.65 -14.81
C GLY A 78 5.74 -18.23 -16.16
N TRP A 79 4.74 -17.63 -16.82
CA TRP A 79 4.29 -18.03 -18.16
C TRP A 79 5.38 -17.81 -19.23
N LEU A 80 6.09 -16.67 -19.21
CA LEU A 80 7.11 -16.38 -20.22
C LEU A 80 8.31 -17.33 -20.10
N TYR A 81 8.71 -17.68 -18.87
CA TYR A 81 9.77 -18.66 -18.61
C TYR A 81 9.35 -20.09 -19.01
N ASP A 82 8.14 -20.52 -18.64
CA ASP A 82 7.59 -21.82 -19.00
C ASP A 82 7.45 -21.96 -20.54
N SER A 83 7.00 -20.91 -21.22
CA SER A 83 6.90 -20.85 -22.69
C SER A 83 8.26 -20.91 -23.38
N ALA A 84 9.30 -20.29 -22.80
CA ALA A 84 10.64 -20.34 -23.36
C ALA A 84 11.29 -21.72 -23.19
N LEU A 85 11.04 -22.40 -22.07
CA LEU A 85 11.55 -23.76 -21.81
C LEU A 85 10.95 -24.79 -22.79
N LEU A 86 9.67 -24.64 -23.13
CA LEU A 86 8.93 -25.44 -24.11
C LEU A 86 9.43 -25.31 -25.56
N LEU A 87 10.20 -24.27 -25.89
CA LEU A 87 10.78 -24.06 -27.23
C LEU A 87 12.14 -24.73 -27.43
N PHE A 88 12.73 -25.27 -26.37
CA PHE A 88 14.02 -25.98 -26.40
C PHE A 88 13.88 -27.49 -26.09
N GLU A 89 12.66 -28.02 -26.18
CA GLU A 89 12.36 -29.45 -26.20
C GLU A 89 11.98 -29.94 -27.62
#